data_AF-A0A4Y8L145-F1
#
_entry.id   AF-A0A4Y8L145-F1
#
_cell.length_a   1.000
_cell.length_b   1.000
_cell.length_c   1.000
_cell.angle_alpha   90.00
_cell.angle_beta   90.00
_cell.angle_gamma   90.00
#
_symmetry.space_group_name_H-M   'P 1'
#
loop_
_entity.id
_entity.type
_entity.pdbx_description
1 polymer ?
#
loop_
_entity_poly.entity_id
_entity_poly.type
_entity_poly.pdbx_seq_one_letter_code
_entity_poly.pdbx_strand_id
1 'polypeptide(L)' 'MLFRKKGKLKQEFDDKLVDLMHDTRDEWQQQKGLAEMSLEKSPQLIAAEKMAEARYFYLFKEARHRKIVIK' A
#
# COMPACT_ATOMS: atom_id res chain seq x y z
N MET A 1 22.44 26.04 -4.56
CA MET A 1 21.99 24.78 -5.22
C MET A 1 21.50 23.68 -4.25
N LEU A 2 21.05 24.00 -3.02
CA LEU A 2 20.56 22.98 -2.06
C LEU A 2 19.07 22.62 -2.22
N PHE A 3 18.23 23.58 -2.60
CA PHE A 3 16.77 23.36 -2.73
C PHE A 3 16.38 22.43 -3.89
N ARG A 4 17.21 22.38 -4.95
CA ARG A 4 16.99 21.50 -6.10
C ARG A 4 17.23 20.02 -5.76
N LYS A 5 18.15 19.72 -4.82
CA LYS A 5 18.35 18.36 -4.31
C LYS A 5 17.20 17.91 -3.40
N LYS A 6 16.66 18.83 -2.58
CA LYS A 6 15.50 18.57 -1.70
C LYS A 6 14.23 18.23 -2.48
N GLY A 7 13.98 18.92 -3.60
CA GLY A 7 12.86 18.61 -4.49
C GLY A 7 12.95 17.22 -5.12
N LYS A 8 14.15 16.83 -5.57
CA LYS A 8 14.41 15.48 -6.11
C LYS A 8 14.22 14.38 -5.09
N LEU A 9 14.72 14.57 -3.87
CA LEU A 9 14.59 13.59 -2.80
C LEU A 9 13.12 13.40 -2.40
N LYS A 10 12.35 14.50 -2.30
CA LYS A 10 10.91 14.42 -2.04
C LYS A 10 10.21 13.56 -3.11
N GLN A 11 10.48 13.86 -4.39
CA GLN A 11 9.88 13.14 -5.50
C GLN A 11 10.20 11.64 -5.45
N GLU A 12 11.45 11.27 -5.20
CA GLU A 12 11.86 9.86 -5.06
C GLU A 12 11.08 9.11 -3.97
N PHE A 13 10.82 9.75 -2.83
CA PHE A 13 10.02 9.13 -1.76
C PHE A 13 8.52 9.16 -1.99
N ASP A 14 8.03 10.08 -2.82
CA ASP A 14 6.64 10.08 -3.29
C ASP A 14 6.45 8.93 -4.30
N ASP A 15 7.39 8.72 -5.23
CA ASP A 15 7.39 7.59 -6.18
C ASP A 15 7.44 6.25 -5.43
N LYS A 16 8.35 6.10 -4.45
CA LYS A 16 8.41 4.89 -3.59
C LYS A 16 7.12 4.63 -2.82
N LEU A 17 6.39 5.68 -2.42
CA LEU A 17 5.09 5.49 -1.75
C LEU A 17 4.05 4.96 -2.74
N VAL A 18 4.05 5.44 -3.99
CA VAL A 18 3.18 4.92 -5.05
C VAL A 18 3.51 3.46 -5.36
N ASP A 19 4.79 3.11 -5.49
CA ASP A 19 5.23 1.72 -5.69
C ASP A 19 4.75 0.83 -4.54
N LEU A 20 4.93 1.26 -3.29
CA LEU A 20 4.45 0.54 -2.11
C LEU A 20 2.92 0.37 -2.10
N MET A 21 2.16 1.36 -2.59
CA MET A 21 0.71 1.24 -2.74
C MET A 21 0.33 0.18 -3.77
N HIS A 22 1.09 0.02 -4.86
CA HIS A 22 0.88 -1.04 -5.83
C HIS A 22 1.21 -2.41 -5.25
N ASP A 23 2.36 -2.55 -4.58
CA ASP A 23 2.77 -3.82 -3.96
C ASP A 23 1.76 -4.30 -2.91
N THR A 24 1.30 -3.39 -2.04
CA THR A 24 0.32 -3.73 -1.00
C THR A 24 -1.08 -4.01 -1.54
N ARG A 25 -1.46 -3.41 -2.68
CA ARG A 25 -2.69 -3.78 -3.39
C ARG A 25 -2.61 -5.23 -3.87
N ASP A 26 -1.51 -5.59 -4.51
CA ASP A 26 -1.33 -6.91 -5.11
C ASP A 26 -1.25 -7.98 -4.00
N GLU A 27 -0.57 -7.67 -2.89
CA GLU A 27 -0.57 -8.51 -1.68
C GLU A 27 -1.99 -8.71 -1.12
N TRP A 28 -2.78 -7.63 -0.98
CA TRP A 28 -4.15 -7.73 -0.48
C TRP A 28 -5.03 -8.56 -1.43
N GLN A 29 -4.92 -8.37 -2.74
CA GLN A 29 -5.65 -9.16 -3.72
C GLN A 29 -5.28 -10.65 -3.65
N GLN A 30 -4.00 -10.97 -3.48
CA GLN A 30 -3.55 -12.34 -3.32
C GLN A 30 -4.12 -12.98 -2.04
N GLN A 31 -4.03 -12.29 -0.89
CA GLN A 31 -4.56 -12.81 0.37
C GLN A 31 -6.07 -12.99 0.32
N LYS A 32 -6.78 -12.06 -0.31
CA LYS A 32 -8.22 -12.16 -0.53
C LYS A 32 -8.59 -13.36 -1.40
N GLY A 33 -7.88 -13.58 -2.51
CA GLY A 33 -8.10 -14.73 -3.38
C GLY A 33 -7.88 -16.06 -2.65
N LEU A 34 -6.81 -16.16 -1.84
CA LEU A 34 -6.56 -17.34 -1.01
C LEU A 34 -7.67 -17.57 0.02
N ALA A 35 -8.16 -16.51 0.67
CA ALA A 35 -9.25 -16.59 1.63
C ALA A 35 -10.58 -16.99 0.99
N GLU A 36 -10.85 -16.56 -0.24
CA GLU A 36 -12.05 -16.93 -1.01
C GLU A 36 -12.03 -18.40 -1.48
N MET A 37 -10.85 -18.93 -1.83
CA MET A 37 -10.68 -20.33 -2.23
C MET A 37 -10.68 -21.31 -1.04
N SER A 38 -10.51 -20.83 0.19
CA SER A 38 -10.48 -21.68 1.38
C SER A 38 -11.90 -22.10 1.80
N LEU A 39 -12.18 -23.40 1.76
CA LEU A 39 -13.44 -23.99 2.25
C LEU A 39 -13.70 -23.71 3.74
N GLU A 40 -12.63 -23.64 4.53
CA GLU A 40 -12.69 -23.29 5.95
C GLU A 40 -11.83 -22.03 6.16
N LYS A 41 -12.48 -20.88 6.39
CA LYS A 41 -11.76 -19.62 6.65
C LYS A 41 -11.16 -19.68 8.05
N SER A 42 -9.93 -20.15 8.15
CA SER A 42 -9.22 -20.16 9.43
C SER A 42 -9.11 -18.72 9.97
N PRO A 43 -9.17 -18.52 11.30
CA PRO A 43 -9.01 -17.20 11.91
C PRO A 43 -7.71 -16.49 11.49
N GLN A 44 -6.65 -17.27 11.22
CA GLN A 44 -5.35 -16.77 10.78
C GLN A 44 -5.42 -16.20 9.35
N LEU A 45 -6.12 -16.86 8.43
CA LEU A 45 -6.33 -16.34 7.07
C LEU A 45 -7.13 -15.03 7.09
N ILE A 46 -8.20 -14.98 7.89
CA ILE A 46 -9.01 -13.76 8.05
C ILE A 46 -8.16 -12.62 8.64
N ALA A 47 -7.31 -12.91 9.64
CA ALA A 47 -6.43 -11.92 10.23
C ALA A 47 -5.40 -11.40 9.22
N ALA A 48 -4.80 -12.29 8.41
CA ALA A 48 -3.84 -11.92 7.38
C ALA A 48 -4.47 -11.03 6.29
N GLU A 49 -5.67 -11.38 5.80
CA GLU A 49 -6.43 -10.58 4.84
C GLU A 49 -6.69 -9.16 5.39
N LYS A 50 -7.20 -9.07 6.63
CA LYS A 50 -7.47 -7.78 7.29
C LYS A 50 -6.21 -6.95 7.53
N MET A 51 -5.09 -7.60 7.85
CA MET A 51 -3.81 -6.91 8.00
C MET A 51 -3.29 -6.35 6.66
N ALA A 52 -3.42 -7.11 5.57
CA ALA A 52 -3.07 -6.63 4.23
C ALA A 52 -3.98 -5.47 3.80
N GLU A 53 -5.29 -5.60 4.04
CA GLU A 53 -6.28 -4.54 3.80
C GLU A 53 -5.94 -3.25 4.55
N ALA A 54 -5.68 -3.34 5.86
CA ALA A 54 -5.34 -2.20 6.69
C ALA A 54 -4.05 -1.50 6.23
N ARG A 55 -3.02 -2.27 5.82
CA ARG A 55 -1.78 -1.73 5.26
C ARG A 55 -2.05 -0.94 3.98
N TYR A 56 -2.75 -1.54 3.02
CA TYR A 56 -3.08 -0.90 1.75
C TYR A 56 -3.86 0.41 1.95
N PHE A 57 -4.94 0.39 2.73
CA PHE A 57 -5.78 1.59 2.93
C PHE A 57 -5.10 2.68 3.77
N TYR A 58 -4.19 2.32 4.68
CA TYR A 58 -3.43 3.30 5.44
C TYR A 58 -2.58 4.20 4.53
N LEU A 59 -1.98 3.64 3.47
CA LEU A 59 -1.12 4.40 2.56
C LEU A 59 -1.85 5.52 1.81
N PHE A 60 -3.17 5.41 1.59
CA PHE A 60 -3.96 6.51 1.04
C PHE A 60 -4.02 7.72 1.97
N LYS A 61 -4.02 7.50 3.30
CA LYS A 61 -3.93 8.59 4.26
C LYS A 61 -2.60 9.33 4.13
N GLU A 62 -1.51 8.58 3.91
CA GLU A 62 -0.19 9.16 3.70
C GLU A 62 -0.06 9.88 2.36
N ALA A 63 -0.57 9.30 1.27
CA ALA A 63 -0.61 9.96 -0.04
C ALA A 63 -1.38 11.29 0.04
N ARG A 64 -2.50 11.31 0.76
CA ARG A 64 -3.27 12.53 1.02
C ARG A 64 -2.50 13.55 1.86
N HIS A 65 -1.81 13.11 2.91
CA HIS A 65 -0.96 13.98 3.74
C HIS A 65 0.16 14.63 2.93
N ARG A 66 0.78 13.87 2.02
CA ARG A 66 1.86 14.35 1.14
C ARG A 66 1.38 15.13 -0.09
N LYS A 67 0.06 15.15 -0.35
CA LYS A 67 -0.60 15.75 -1.51
C LYS A 67 -0.13 15.13 -2.84
N ILE A 68 0.08 13.82 -2.85
CA ILE A 68 0.42 13.08 -4.06
C ILE A 68 -0.84 12.93 -4.90
N VAL A 69 -0.72 13.25 -6.19
CA VAL A 69 -1.77 13.01 -7.19
C VAL A 69 -1.31 11.84 -8.05
N ILE A 70 -1.89 10.67 -7.80
CA ILE A 70 -1.71 9.49 -8.64
C ILE A 70 -2.52 9.75 -9.92
N LYS A 71 -1.88 9.70 -11.07
CA LYS A 71 -2.51 9.91 -12.39
C LYS A 71 -2.86 8.59 -13.05
#